data_AF-A0A0M4EC34-F1
#
_entry.id   AF-A0A0M4EC34-F1
#
_cell.length_a   1.000
_cell.length_b   1.000
_cell.length_c   1.000
_cell.angle_alpha   90.00
_cell.angle_beta   90.00
_cell.angle_gamma   90.00
#
_symmetry.space_group_name_H-M   'P 1'
#
loop_
_entity.id
_entity.type
_entity.pdbx_description
1 polymer ?
#
loop_
_entity_poly.entity_id
_entity_poly.type
_entity_poly.pdbx_seq_one_letter_code
_entity_poly.pdbx_strand_id
1 'polypeptide(L)'
;MADKVKVLSIGDPDEDDVSDFVKKVIPVAIGAKPELLTHLAKLLLGTRKAPEIVDDWESLDCFKAANIERPNKPKRYGFYCNGKDIPHVLMSARTYDAKWMFNRVKQRLSEEKWVSENVIETPFKNKPIDKEYSCDIYVQKVVSDCFDEHKEQMINYVTFLHQEHVKNK
;
A
#
# COMPACT_ATOMS: atom_id res chain seq x y z
N MET A 1 -18.04 -20.05 -45.36
CA MET A 1 -18.01 -20.90 -44.15
C MET A 1 -16.84 -20.41 -43.31
N ALA A 2 -17.14 -19.75 -42.18
CA ALA A 2 -16.13 -19.36 -41.20
C ALA A 2 -15.94 -20.54 -40.24
N ASP A 3 -14.69 -20.97 -40.01
CA ASP A 3 -14.27 -21.40 -38.67
C ASP A 3 -12.75 -21.59 -38.58
N LYS A 4 -12.08 -20.75 -37.78
CA LYS A 4 -11.40 -21.15 -36.54
C LYS A 4 -10.58 -19.99 -36.01
N VAL A 5 -11.03 -19.49 -34.86
CA VAL A 5 -10.33 -18.54 -34.00
C VAL A 5 -9.03 -19.20 -33.52
N LYS A 6 -7.89 -18.55 -33.79
CA LYS A 6 -6.61 -18.88 -33.15
C LYS A 6 -6.47 -17.96 -31.93
N VAL A 7 -6.93 -18.47 -30.79
CA VAL A 7 -6.77 -17.82 -29.48
C VAL A 7 -5.39 -18.17 -28.92
N LEU A 8 -4.80 -17.20 -28.22
CA LEU A 8 -3.67 -17.21 -27.29
C LEU A 8 -2.26 -17.14 -27.87
N SER A 9 -1.64 -15.99 -27.62
CA SER A 9 -0.40 -15.96 -26.84
C SER A 9 -0.26 -14.60 -26.15
N ILE A 10 -0.32 -14.62 -24.82
CA ILE A 10 0.30 -13.62 -23.95
C ILE A 10 1.80 -13.68 -24.31
N GLY A 11 2.31 -12.61 -24.92
CA GLY A 11 3.68 -12.50 -25.42
C GLY A 11 4.43 -11.41 -24.67
N ASP A 12 5.70 -11.70 -24.42
CA ASP A 12 6.65 -11.08 -23.49
C ASP A 12 6.82 -9.56 -23.58
N PRO A 13 7.33 -8.91 -22.50
CA PRO A 13 7.62 -7.49 -22.52
C PRO A 13 8.77 -7.21 -23.48
N ASP A 14 8.50 -6.43 -24.53
CA ASP A 14 9.56 -5.69 -25.19
C ASP A 14 10.09 -4.66 -24.17
N GLU A 15 11.28 -4.95 -23.63
CA GLU A 15 12.13 -3.96 -22.98
C GLU A 15 12.48 -2.90 -24.03
N ASP A 16 11.71 -1.82 -24.08
CA ASP A 16 12.12 -0.47 -24.50
C ASP A 16 10.88 0.34 -24.93
N ASP A 17 10.18 0.93 -23.96
CA ASP A 17 9.57 2.26 -24.10
C ASP A 17 8.83 2.63 -22.81
N VAL A 18 9.60 2.89 -21.74
CA VAL A 18 9.06 3.62 -20.59
C VAL A 18 8.89 5.08 -21.01
N SER A 19 7.75 5.38 -21.63
CA SER A 19 7.36 6.73 -22.00
C SER A 19 7.51 7.68 -20.81
N ASP A 20 8.24 8.79 -21.01
CA ASP A 20 8.46 9.87 -20.04
C ASP A 20 7.16 10.51 -19.48
N PHE A 21 6.00 10.09 -20.00
CA PHE A 21 4.68 10.58 -19.63
C PHE A 21 4.14 10.09 -18.28
N VAL A 22 4.77 9.11 -17.63
CA VAL A 22 4.35 8.61 -16.31
C VAL A 22 4.58 9.64 -15.18
N LYS A 23 5.26 10.76 -15.46
CA LYS A 23 5.66 11.77 -14.44
C LYS A 23 4.56 12.67 -13.90
N LYS A 24 3.31 12.61 -14.40
CA LYS A 24 2.19 13.33 -13.77
C LYS A 24 1.35 12.39 -12.92
N VAL A 25 1.84 12.14 -11.71
CA VAL A 25 1.06 11.58 -10.59
C VAL A 25 -0.17 12.45 -10.42
N ILE A 26 -1.34 11.92 -10.78
CA ILE A 26 -2.61 12.54 -10.41
C ILE A 26 -2.85 12.07 -8.98
N PRO A 27 -2.79 12.95 -7.96
CA PRO A 27 -3.13 12.56 -6.61
C PRO A 27 -4.60 12.18 -6.61
N VAL A 28 -4.92 10.89 -6.52
CA VAL A 28 -6.28 10.44 -6.23
C VAL A 28 -6.52 10.77 -4.76
N ALA A 29 -6.94 12.02 -4.54
CA ALA A 29 -7.40 12.51 -3.27
C ALA A 29 -8.57 11.66 -2.78
N ILE A 30 -8.62 11.45 -1.47
CA ILE A 30 -9.73 10.85 -0.74
C ILE A 30 -11.04 11.50 -1.22
N GLY A 31 -11.96 10.69 -1.75
CA GLY A 31 -13.20 11.16 -2.39
C GLY A 31 -13.27 10.92 -3.90
N ALA A 32 -12.82 9.75 -4.38
CA ALA A 32 -13.05 9.35 -5.77
C ALA A 32 -14.55 9.42 -6.07
N LYS A 33 -14.94 10.26 -7.04
CA LYS A 33 -16.34 10.42 -7.41
C LYS A 33 -16.93 9.07 -7.86
N PRO A 34 -18.19 8.72 -7.53
CA PRO A 34 -18.78 7.43 -7.90
C PRO A 34 -18.69 7.09 -9.39
N GLU A 35 -18.69 8.11 -10.26
CA GLU A 35 -18.53 7.95 -11.70
C GLU A 35 -17.13 7.43 -12.08
N LEU A 36 -16.09 7.90 -11.38
CA LEU A 36 -14.71 7.44 -11.57
C LEU A 36 -14.58 5.97 -11.15
N LEU A 37 -15.12 5.61 -9.99
CA LEU A 37 -15.12 4.23 -9.50
C LEU A 37 -15.88 3.29 -10.44
N THR A 38 -17.05 3.73 -10.92
CA THR A 38 -17.86 3.00 -11.92
C THR A 38 -17.08 2.80 -13.22
N HIS A 39 -16.35 3.82 -13.67
CA HIS A 39 -15.54 3.74 -14.88
C HIS A 39 -14.38 2.75 -14.71
N LEU A 40 -13.63 2.85 -13.61
CA LEU A 40 -12.53 1.94 -13.29
C LEU A 40 -13.01 0.49 -13.15
N ALA A 41 -14.14 0.25 -12.48
CA ALA A 41 -14.68 -1.10 -12.33
C ALA A 41 -15.03 -1.75 -13.69
N LYS A 42 -15.63 -0.99 -14.61
CA LYS A 42 -15.92 -1.48 -15.97
C LYS A 42 -14.64 -1.76 -16.76
N LEU A 43 -13.61 -0.91 -16.61
CA LEU A 43 -12.32 -1.10 -17.27
C LEU A 43 -11.63 -2.37 -16.79
N LEU A 44 -11.47 -2.51 -15.46
CA LEU A 44 -10.73 -3.61 -14.86
C LEU A 44 -11.42 -4.97 -15.05
N LEU A 45 -12.75 -5.00 -15.08
CA LEU A 45 -13.52 -6.24 -15.19
C LEU A 45 -13.99 -6.54 -16.61
N GLY A 46 -13.79 -5.63 -17.56
CA GLY A 46 -14.29 -5.77 -18.93
C GLY A 46 -15.83 -5.84 -19.03
N THR A 47 -16.56 -5.41 -18.01
CA THR A 47 -18.02 -5.55 -17.94
C THR A 47 -18.75 -4.34 -18.51
N ARG A 48 -19.90 -4.58 -19.18
CA ARG A 48 -20.78 -3.49 -19.67
C ARG A 48 -21.49 -2.75 -18.53
N LYS A 49 -21.82 -3.47 -17.45
CA LYS A 49 -22.39 -2.92 -16.21
C LYS A 49 -21.30 -2.94 -15.14
N ALA A 50 -21.13 -1.82 -14.44
CA ALA A 50 -20.26 -1.83 -13.27
C ALA A 50 -20.88 -2.77 -12.23
N PRO A 51 -20.09 -3.65 -11.59
CA PRO A 51 -20.58 -4.36 -10.42
C PRO A 51 -20.94 -3.36 -9.32
N GLU A 52 -21.77 -3.81 -8.39
CA GLU A 52 -21.92 -3.12 -7.12
C GLU A 52 -20.57 -3.10 -6.41
N ILE A 53 -20.11 -1.90 -6.04
CA ILE A 53 -18.88 -1.73 -5.27
C ILE A 53 -19.27 -1.86 -3.80
N VAL A 54 -18.99 -3.02 -3.23
CA VAL A 54 -19.19 -3.29 -1.81
C VAL A 54 -17.92 -2.91 -1.07
N ASP A 55 -18.06 -2.08 -0.04
CA ASP A 55 -16.96 -1.67 0.81
C ASP A 55 -16.70 -2.74 1.88
N ASP A 56 -16.06 -3.84 1.46
CA ASP A 56 -15.72 -4.96 2.34
C ASP A 56 -14.33 -4.74 2.95
N TRP A 57 -14.26 -3.88 3.97
CA TRP A 57 -13.04 -3.62 4.72
C TRP A 57 -12.48 -4.84 5.46
N GLU A 58 -13.29 -5.88 5.67
CA GLU A 58 -12.86 -7.12 6.34
C GLU A 58 -12.12 -8.04 5.37
N SER A 59 -12.39 -7.93 4.07
CA SER A 59 -11.64 -8.64 3.01
C SER A 59 -10.19 -8.16 2.85
N LEU A 60 -9.88 -6.95 3.33
CA LEU A 60 -8.55 -6.37 3.23
C LEU A 60 -7.65 -6.78 4.40
N ASP A 61 -6.40 -7.06 4.05
CA ASP A 61 -5.30 -7.17 4.98
C ASP A 61 -5.20 -5.93 5.88
N CYS A 62 -4.72 -6.13 7.09
CA CYS A 62 -4.53 -5.07 8.07
C CYS A 62 -3.08 -5.04 8.56
N PHE A 63 -2.45 -3.88 8.42
CA PHE A 63 -1.15 -3.60 9.00
C PHE A 63 -1.31 -2.67 10.21
N LYS A 64 -0.73 -3.06 11.35
CA LYS A 64 -0.82 -2.32 12.62
C LYS A 64 0.57 -2.00 13.15
N ALA A 65 0.76 -0.79 13.64
CA ALA A 65 1.90 -0.38 14.45
C ALA A 65 1.40 -0.03 15.86
N ALA A 66 2.04 -0.58 16.88
CA ALA A 66 1.62 -0.41 18.28
C ALA A 66 2.81 -0.14 19.20
N ASN A 67 2.56 0.63 20.26
CA ASN A 67 3.49 0.81 21.35
C ASN A 67 3.47 -0.45 22.25
N ILE A 68 4.64 -0.88 22.69
CA ILE A 68 4.79 -1.94 23.68
C ILE A 68 5.33 -1.29 24.95
N GLU A 69 4.41 -0.89 25.83
CA GLU A 69 4.73 -0.24 27.10
C GLU A 69 5.41 -1.21 28.06
N ARG A 70 6.46 -0.72 28.73
CA ARG A 70 7.18 -1.47 29.77
C ARG A 70 7.66 -0.51 30.85
N PRO A 71 7.35 -0.77 32.12
CA PRO A 71 7.87 0.03 33.21
C PRO A 71 9.40 0.00 33.21
N ASN A 72 10.03 1.18 33.33
CA ASN A 72 11.48 1.36 33.49
C ASN A 72 12.35 0.71 32.39
N LYS A 73 11.82 0.50 31.19
CA LYS A 73 12.56 -0.03 30.04
C LYS A 73 12.40 0.90 28.84
N PRO A 74 13.33 0.87 27.88
CA PRO A 74 13.18 1.62 26.65
C PRO A 74 11.88 1.28 25.94
N LYS A 75 11.25 2.30 25.35
CA LYS A 75 10.01 2.15 24.58
C LYS A 75 10.27 1.26 23.38
N ARG A 76 9.27 0.43 23.04
CA ARG A 76 9.33 -0.49 21.91
C ARG A 76 8.11 -0.34 21.04
N TYR A 77 8.30 -0.63 19.77
CA TYR A 77 7.26 -0.54 18.75
C TYR A 77 7.17 -1.87 18.03
N GLY A 78 5.98 -2.44 18.00
CA GLY A 78 5.69 -3.68 17.29
C GLY A 78 4.93 -3.40 16.00
N PHE A 79 5.25 -4.17 14.97
CA PHE A 79 4.58 -4.16 13.67
C PHE A 79 3.91 -5.50 13.42
N TYR A 80 2.68 -5.46 12.92
CA TYR A 80 1.84 -6.66 12.83
C TYR A 80 1.04 -6.66 11.55
N CYS A 81 1.12 -7.76 10.81
CA CYS A 81 0.23 -8.08 9.69
C CYS A 81 -0.89 -8.97 10.23
N ASN A 82 -2.15 -8.67 9.90
CA ASN A 82 -3.33 -9.52 10.10
C ASN A 82 -3.39 -10.20 11.48
N GLY A 83 -4.22 -9.68 12.38
CA GLY A 83 -4.34 -10.34 13.68
C GLY A 83 -5.18 -9.60 14.70
N LYS A 84 -5.18 -10.21 15.90
CA LYS A 84 -5.97 -9.85 17.08
C LYS A 84 -5.89 -8.36 17.43
N ASP A 85 -6.81 -7.94 18.29
CA ASP A 85 -6.75 -6.62 18.89
C ASP A 85 -5.46 -6.46 19.71
N ILE A 86 -4.73 -5.39 19.37
CA ILE A 86 -3.44 -5.07 19.95
C ILE A 86 -3.67 -3.86 20.86
N PRO A 87 -3.21 -3.89 22.12
CA PRO A 87 -3.31 -2.73 22.98
C PRO A 87 -2.37 -1.62 22.48
N HIS A 88 -2.71 -0.36 22.74
CA HIS A 88 -1.89 0.82 22.40
C HIS A 88 -1.52 0.92 20.91
N VAL A 89 -2.49 0.67 20.02
CA VAL A 89 -2.34 0.91 18.58
C VAL A 89 -2.01 2.38 18.34
N LEU A 90 -0.89 2.63 17.66
CA LEU A 90 -0.48 3.94 17.22
C LEU A 90 -1.06 4.27 15.83
N MET A 91 -1.13 3.25 14.98
CA MET A 91 -1.68 3.34 13.63
C MET A 91 -2.18 1.97 13.18
N SER A 92 -3.30 1.97 12.46
CA SER A 92 -3.86 0.82 11.78
C SER A 92 -4.23 1.22 10.36
N ALA A 93 -3.73 0.48 9.38
CA ALA A 93 -3.99 0.72 7.96
C ALA A 93 -4.55 -0.55 7.32
N ARG A 94 -5.60 -0.39 6.51
CA ARG A 94 -6.16 -1.45 5.68
C ARG A 94 -5.47 -1.41 4.34
N THR A 95 -4.96 -2.55 3.90
CA THR A 95 -4.05 -2.66 2.76
C THR A 95 -4.35 -3.94 2.00
N TYR A 96 -3.91 -4.05 0.75
CA TYR A 96 -4.09 -5.26 -0.05
C TYR A 96 -2.98 -6.30 0.19
N ASP A 97 -1.87 -5.88 0.80
CA ASP A 97 -0.74 -6.76 1.14
C ASP A 97 -0.05 -6.22 2.41
N ALA A 98 -0.43 -6.76 3.56
CA ALA A 98 0.16 -6.34 4.83
C ALA A 98 1.62 -6.80 4.96
N LYS A 99 2.02 -7.86 4.25
CA LYS A 99 3.39 -8.38 4.28
C LYS A 99 4.32 -7.48 3.48
N TRP A 100 3.88 -6.98 2.33
CA TRP A 100 4.59 -5.95 1.57
C TRP A 100 4.81 -4.71 2.43
N MET A 101 3.75 -4.23 3.11
CA MET A 101 3.82 -3.09 4.02
C MET A 101 4.87 -3.31 5.11
N PHE A 102 4.86 -4.47 5.76
CA PHE A 102 5.84 -4.81 6.79
C PHE A 102 7.26 -4.81 6.26
N ASN A 103 7.51 -5.43 5.11
CA ASN A 103 8.83 -5.46 4.49
C ASN A 103 9.33 -4.06 4.15
N ARG A 104 8.44 -3.19 3.65
CA ARG A 104 8.79 -1.82 3.30
C ARG A 104 9.12 -0.99 4.54
N VAL A 105 8.34 -1.11 5.62
CA VAL A 105 8.63 -0.50 6.92
C VAL A 105 9.98 -1.00 7.46
N LYS A 106 10.23 -2.31 7.37
CA LYS A 106 11.48 -2.93 7.82
C LYS A 106 12.69 -2.37 7.06
N GLN A 107 12.55 -2.14 5.76
CA GLN A 107 13.58 -1.50 4.94
C GLN A 107 13.84 -0.05 5.38
N ARG A 108 12.80 0.76 5.60
CA ARG A 108 12.91 2.17 6.03
C ARG A 108 13.52 2.32 7.42
N LEU A 109 13.29 1.34 8.29
CA LEU A 109 13.80 1.31 9.67
C LEU A 109 14.98 0.34 9.83
N SER A 110 15.65 -0.03 8.74
CA SER A 110 16.71 -1.05 8.75
C SER A 110 17.91 -0.68 9.63
N GLU A 111 18.18 0.62 9.79
CA GLU A 111 19.26 1.13 10.63
C GLU A 111 18.91 1.15 12.12
N GLU A 112 17.63 1.01 12.47
CA GLU A 112 17.15 1.07 13.84
C GLU A 112 17.41 -0.23 14.61
N LYS A 113 17.30 -0.17 15.95
CA LYS A 113 17.56 -1.33 16.80
C LYS A 113 16.39 -2.31 16.79
N TRP A 114 16.47 -3.33 15.94
CA TRP A 114 15.55 -4.47 15.94
C TRP A 114 15.88 -5.44 17.09
N VAL A 115 14.92 -5.65 17.99
CA VAL A 115 15.04 -6.57 19.14
C VAL A 115 14.30 -7.90 18.93
N SER A 116 13.46 -7.97 17.90
CA SER A 116 12.89 -9.18 17.32
C SER A 116 12.60 -8.94 15.85
N GLU A 117 12.05 -9.94 15.16
CA GLU A 117 11.69 -9.83 13.74
C GLU A 117 10.81 -8.62 13.43
N ASN A 118 9.90 -8.28 14.33
CA ASN A 118 8.84 -7.31 14.13
C ASN A 118 8.80 -6.20 15.20
N VAL A 119 9.84 -6.10 16.05
CA VAL A 119 9.90 -5.11 17.13
C VAL A 119 11.19 -4.31 17.08
N ILE A 120 11.07 -3.00 17.13
CA ILE A 120 12.19 -2.06 17.31
C ILE A 120 12.17 -1.43 18.70
N GLU A 121 13.32 -0.95 19.15
CA GLU A 121 13.52 -0.36 20.47
C GLU A 121 14.18 1.02 20.37
N THR A 122 13.71 1.98 21.18
CA THR A 122 14.35 3.31 21.32
C THR A 122 15.68 3.23 22.09
N PRO A 123 16.59 4.22 21.98
CA PRO A 123 16.49 5.43 21.15
C PRO A 123 16.65 5.12 19.66
N PHE A 124 15.91 5.85 18.83
CA PHE A 124 16.06 5.77 17.38
C PHE A 124 17.25 6.60 16.92
N LYS A 125 17.99 6.11 15.94
CA LYS A 125 19.17 6.78 15.39
C LYS A 125 18.81 8.00 14.56
N ASN A 126 17.77 7.88 13.73
CA ASN A 126 17.41 8.90 12.74
C ASN A 126 16.22 9.78 13.16
N LYS A 127 15.90 9.79 14.45
CA LYS A 127 14.78 10.56 15.00
C LYS A 127 15.12 12.06 15.09
N PRO A 128 14.17 12.99 14.81
CA PRO A 128 14.29 14.35 15.29
C PRO A 128 14.32 14.33 16.82
N ILE A 129 15.48 14.69 17.37
CA ILE A 129 15.69 14.95 18.79
C ILE A 129 14.58 15.97 19.20
N ASP A 130 14.04 15.88 20.42
CA ASP A 130 13.41 17.01 21.17
C ASP A 130 12.11 16.68 21.95
N LYS A 131 11.37 15.57 21.72
CA LYS A 131 10.14 15.26 22.52
C LYS A 131 9.87 13.77 22.78
N GLU A 132 9.15 13.42 23.82
CA GLU A 132 8.70 12.02 24.07
C GLU A 132 7.81 11.49 22.93
N TYR A 133 6.83 12.30 22.49
CA TYR A 133 5.95 12.00 21.35
C TYR A 133 6.66 11.91 20.00
N SER A 134 7.91 12.40 19.88
CA SER A 134 8.59 12.38 18.58
C SER A 134 8.99 10.97 18.13
N CYS A 135 9.10 9.99 19.04
CA CYS A 135 9.23 8.59 18.61
C CYS A 135 7.93 8.05 17.99
N ASP A 136 6.77 8.38 18.59
CA ASP A 136 5.47 7.95 18.08
C ASP A 136 5.19 8.57 16.71
N ILE A 137 5.43 9.89 16.59
CA ILE A 137 5.30 10.62 15.33
C ILE A 137 6.26 10.06 14.27
N TYR A 138 7.50 9.73 14.66
CA TYR A 138 8.46 9.14 13.73
C TYR A 138 7.97 7.80 13.16
N VAL A 139 7.51 6.89 14.04
CA VAL A 139 6.98 5.59 13.61
C VAL A 139 5.72 5.77 12.77
N GLN A 140 4.78 6.62 13.20
CA GLN A 140 3.56 6.91 12.43
C GLN A 140 3.90 7.47 11.04
N LYS A 141 4.86 8.39 10.94
CA LYS A 141 5.29 8.95 9.67
C LYS A 141 5.86 7.89 8.74
N VAL A 142 6.77 7.05 9.23
CA VAL A 142 7.35 5.97 8.41
C VAL A 142 6.28 5.01 7.91
N VAL A 143 5.32 4.64 8.75
CA VAL A 143 4.22 3.76 8.33
C VAL A 143 3.30 4.46 7.32
N SER A 144 2.97 5.74 7.53
CA SER A 144 2.18 6.55 6.59
C SER A 144 2.85 6.64 5.23
N ASP A 145 4.15 6.95 5.19
CA ASP A 145 4.92 7.08 3.95
C ASP A 145 4.92 5.75 3.17
N CYS A 146 5.03 4.60 3.86
CA CYS A 146 4.94 3.29 3.22
C CYS A 146 3.53 3.01 2.67
N PHE A 147 2.49 3.49 3.36
CA PHE A 147 1.11 3.31 2.94
C PHE A 147 0.78 4.14 1.69
N ASP A 148 1.23 5.39 1.68
CA ASP A 148 1.09 6.28 0.53
C ASP A 148 1.84 5.72 -0.69
N GLU A 149 3.04 5.18 -0.49
CA GLU A 149 3.79 4.49 -1.55
C GLU A 149 3.02 3.28 -2.12
N HIS A 150 2.41 2.46 -1.26
CA HIS A 150 1.59 1.32 -1.71
C HIS A 150 0.39 1.79 -2.54
N LYS A 151 -0.29 2.85 -2.08
CA LYS A 151 -1.43 3.44 -2.76
C LYS A 151 -1.03 4.01 -4.13
N GLU A 152 0.10 4.69 -4.21
CA GLU A 152 0.64 5.21 -5.47
C GLU A 152 0.94 4.09 -6.47
N GLN A 153 1.55 2.98 -6.02
CA GLN A 153 1.82 1.82 -6.88
C GLN A 153 0.53 1.26 -7.49
N MET A 154 -0.55 1.16 -6.71
CA MET A 154 -1.85 0.70 -7.21
C MET A 154 -2.46 1.64 -8.23
N ILE A 155 -2.43 2.94 -7.95
CA ILE A 155 -2.97 3.95 -8.87
C ILE A 155 -2.21 3.94 -10.19
N ASN A 156 -0.87 3.85 -10.13
CA ASN A 156 -0.02 3.78 -11.31
C ASN A 156 -0.34 2.53 -12.14
N TYR A 157 -0.49 1.38 -11.49
CA TYR A 157 -0.85 0.13 -12.16
C TYR A 157 -2.22 0.21 -12.86
N VAL A 158 -3.25 0.69 -12.16
CA VAL A 158 -4.59 0.85 -12.74
C VAL A 158 -4.59 1.85 -13.90
N THR A 159 -3.82 2.94 -13.77
CA THR A 159 -3.66 3.94 -14.84
C THR A 159 -2.98 3.34 -16.06
N PHE A 160 -1.93 2.55 -15.88
CA PHE A 160 -1.25 1.83 -16.95
C PHE A 160 -2.21 0.90 -17.69
N LEU A 161 -2.98 0.07 -16.96
CA LEU A 161 -3.99 -0.81 -17.57
C LEU A 161 -5.04 -0.02 -18.38
N HIS A 162 -5.46 1.13 -17.88
CA HIS A 162 -6.40 1.99 -18.62
C HIS A 162 -5.79 2.51 -19.93
N GLN A 163 -4.54 2.97 -19.90
CA GLN A 163 -3.84 3.47 -21.09
C GLN A 163 -3.72 2.37 -22.16
N GLU A 164 -3.35 1.16 -21.77
CA GLU A 164 -3.27 0.02 -22.70
C GLU A 164 -4.63 -0.34 -23.30
N HIS A 165 -5.71 -0.27 -22.52
CA HIS A 165 -7.07 -0.48 -23.05
C HIS A 165 -7.50 0.60 -24.06
N VAL A 166 -7.09 1.85 -23.85
CA VAL A 166 -7.40 2.94 -24.78
C VAL A 166 -6.61 2.80 -26.08
N LYS A 167 -5.35 2.37 -26.04
CA LYS A 167 -4.52 2.15 -27.24
C LYS A 167 -5.00 0.97 -28.10
N ASN A 168 -5.57 -0.07 -27.47
CA ASN A 168 -6.01 -1.29 -28.14
C ASN A 168 -7.47 -1.22 -28.68
N LYS A 169 -8.06 -0.03 -28.75
CA LYS A 169 -9.37 0.25 -29.35
C LYS A 169 -9.25 1.02 -30.65
#